data_AF-A0A9X1IX87-F1
#
_entry.id   AF-A0A9X1IX87-F1
#
_cell.length_a   1.000
_cell.length_b   1.000
_cell.length_c   1.000
_cell.angle_alpha   90.00
_cell.angle_beta   90.00
_cell.angle_gamma   90.00
#
_symmetry.space_group_name_H-M   'P 1'
#
loop_
_entity.id
_entity.type
_entity.pdbx_description
1 polymer ?
#
loop_
_entity_poly.entity_id
_entity_poly.type
_entity_poly.pdbx_seq_one_letter_code
_entity_poly.pdbx_strand_id
1 'polypeptide(L)'
;MRNCKGYVYLELMAAFSVCILLVLAILPILEEVLTHRKDISVRTEAHHLLYERLTAFMDGEIQAVGQEIIYKKRSFELVWKDHGDFPGMIEGCVRYEVEMGNRESICDAAKK
;
A
#
# COMPACT_ATOMS: atom_id res chain seq x y z
N MET A 1 -32.87 34.65 42.66
CA MET A 1 -31.92 33.65 42.13
C MET A 1 -32.73 32.58 41.41
N ARG A 2 -32.74 32.60 40.07
CA ARG A 2 -33.70 31.87 39.23
C ARG A 2 -33.06 30.55 38.77
N ASN A 3 -33.66 29.43 39.18
CA ASN A 3 -33.33 28.04 38.85
C ASN A 3 -32.43 27.81 37.61
N CYS A 4 -31.11 27.69 37.81
CA CYS A 4 -30.10 27.44 36.77
C CYS A 4 -29.90 25.96 36.39
N LYS A 5 -30.74 25.03 36.89
CA LYS A 5 -30.51 23.58 36.72
C LYS A 5 -30.58 23.09 35.28
N GLY A 6 -31.36 23.75 34.41
CA GLY A 6 -31.47 23.36 32.99
C GLY A 6 -30.29 23.81 32.13
N TYR A 7 -29.54 24.83 32.56
CA TYR A 7 -28.41 25.37 31.80
C TYR A 7 -27.22 24.40 31.77
N VAL A 8 -26.98 23.71 32.89
CA VAL A 8 -25.93 22.69 33.01
C VAL A 8 -26.15 21.51 32.06
N TYR A 9 -27.39 21.04 31.90
CA TYR A 9 -27.70 19.96 30.96
C TYR A 9 -27.51 20.38 29.50
N LEU A 10 -27.88 21.62 29.16
CA LEU A 10 -27.67 22.18 27.83
C LEU A 10 -26.18 22.32 27.51
N GLU A 11 -25.38 22.83 28.45
CA GLU A 11 -23.92 22.90 28.29
C GLU A 11 -23.29 21.51 28.17
N LEU A 12 -23.76 20.54 28.94
CA LEU A 12 -23.29 19.15 28.86
C LEU A 12 -23.62 18.52 27.49
N MET A 13 -24.85 18.73 26.99
CA MET A 13 -25.27 18.24 25.68
C MET A 13 -24.46 18.90 24.55
N ALA A 14 -24.19 20.20 24.66
CA ALA A 14 -23.36 20.92 23.70
C ALA A 14 -21.91 20.46 23.71
N ALA A 15 -21.32 20.24 24.89
CA ALA A 15 -19.97 19.69 24.98
C ALA A 15 -19.88 18.28 24.39
N PHE A 16 -20.88 17.43 24.68
CA PHE A 16 -20.93 16.07 24.17
C PHE A 16 -21.11 16.02 22.64
N SER A 17 -21.93 16.91 22.07
CA SER A 17 -22.13 16.99 20.62
C SER A 17 -20.85 17.41 19.90
N VAL A 18 -20.10 18.37 20.44
CA VAL A 18 -18.78 18.75 19.92
C VAL A 18 -17.80 17.58 19.98
N CYS A 19 -17.76 16.84 21.10
CA CYS A 19 -16.92 15.65 21.22
C CYS A 19 -17.27 14.59 20.17
N ILE A 20 -18.56 14.32 19.93
CA ILE A 20 -18.98 13.37 18.88
C ILE A 20 -18.52 13.84 17.50
N LEU A 21 -18.70 15.11 17.17
CA LEU A 21 -18.26 15.66 15.88
C LEU A 21 -16.75 15.52 15.69
N LEU A 22 -15.96 15.75 16.74
CA LEU A 22 -14.51 15.56 16.70
C LEU A 22 -14.14 14.10 16.48
N VAL A 23 -14.78 13.16 17.19
CA VAL A 23 -14.52 11.72 17.01
C VAL A 23 -14.87 11.28 15.59
N LEU A 24 -16.03 11.71 15.07
CA LEU A 24 -16.46 11.39 13.71
C LEU A 24 -15.55 11.99 12.65
N ALA A 25 -14.95 13.16 12.90
CA ALA A 25 -13.98 13.77 12.00
C ALA A 25 -12.62 13.06 12.02
N ILE A 26 -12.18 12.55 13.18
CA ILE A 26 -10.88 11.88 13.33
C ILE A 26 -10.92 10.44 12.82
N LEU A 27 -12.05 9.74 12.96
CA LEU A 27 -12.18 8.34 12.55
C LEU A 27 -11.76 8.05 11.09
N PRO A 28 -12.25 8.78 10.06
CA PRO A 28 -11.85 8.51 8.68
C PRO A 28 -10.35 8.77 8.44
N ILE A 29 -9.78 9.77 9.11
CA ILE A 29 -8.34 10.09 9.03
C ILE A 29 -7.51 8.93 9.58
N LEU A 30 -7.96 8.32 10.68
CA LEU A 30 -7.27 7.19 11.28
C LEU A 30 -7.33 5.96 10.37
N GLU A 31 -8.49 5.68 9.76
CA GLU A 31 -8.64 4.58 8.80
C GLU A 31 -7.71 4.76 7.60
N GLU A 32 -7.66 5.95 7.01
CA GLU A 32 -6.80 6.26 5.86
C GLU A 32 -5.30 6.12 6.21
N VAL A 33 -4.88 6.54 7.40
CA VAL A 33 -3.49 6.39 7.83
C VAL A 33 -3.12 4.92 8.05
N LEU A 34 -4.04 4.12 8.60
CA LEU A 34 -3.81 2.70 8.83
C LEU A 34 -3.73 1.91 7.52
N THR A 35 -4.59 2.20 6.54
CA THR A 35 -4.53 1.58 5.21
C THR A 35 -3.25 1.98 4.49
N HIS A 36 -2.91 3.26 4.47
CA HIS A 36 -1.69 3.77 3.82
C HIS A 36 -0.41 3.13 4.40
N ARG A 37 -0.37 2.88 5.72
CA ARG A 37 0.76 2.17 6.35
C ARG A 37 0.91 0.74 5.85
N LYS A 38 -0.20 0.01 5.69
CA LYS A 38 -0.16 -1.35 5.15
C LYS A 38 0.29 -1.33 3.69
N ASP A 39 -0.21 -0.39 2.89
CA ASP A 39 0.13 -0.29 1.47
C ASP A 39 1.60 0.06 1.26
N ILE A 40 2.18 0.94 2.09
CA ILE A 40 3.63 1.21 2.09
C ILE A 40 4.40 -0.09 2.36
N SER A 41 3.99 -0.87 3.36
CA SER A 41 4.67 -2.13 3.68
C SER A 41 4.66 -3.09 2.49
N VAL A 42 3.51 -3.25 1.83
CA VAL A 42 3.38 -4.13 0.65
C VAL A 42 4.24 -3.62 -0.50
N ARG A 43 4.24 -2.30 -0.76
CA ARG A 43 5.08 -1.67 -1.79
C ARG A 43 6.56 -1.91 -1.53
N THR A 44 7.02 -1.78 -0.29
CA THR A 44 8.42 -2.06 0.06
C THR A 44 8.80 -3.52 -0.13
N GLU A 45 7.89 -4.45 0.18
CA GLU A 45 8.10 -5.89 -0.06
C GLU A 45 8.15 -6.21 -1.56
N ALA A 46 7.25 -5.62 -2.35
CA ALA A 46 7.25 -5.76 -3.81
C ALA A 46 8.55 -5.23 -4.44
N HIS A 47 9.04 -4.08 -3.98
CA HIS A 47 10.34 -3.55 -4.40
C HIS A 47 11.48 -4.50 -4.05
N HIS A 48 11.55 -4.97 -2.80
CA HIS A 48 12.61 -5.87 -2.38
C HIS A 48 12.61 -7.17 -3.20
N LEU A 49 11.42 -7.73 -3.46
CA LEU A 49 11.26 -8.92 -4.28
C LEU A 49 11.71 -8.67 -5.72
N LEU A 50 11.32 -7.54 -6.30
CA LEU A 50 11.71 -7.16 -7.65
C LEU A 50 13.24 -7.04 -7.76
N TYR A 51 13.88 -6.33 -6.82
CA TYR A 51 15.34 -6.17 -6.79
C TYR A 51 16.07 -7.52 -6.69
N GLU A 52 15.61 -8.41 -5.80
CA GLU A 52 16.19 -9.74 -5.65
C GLU A 52 16.13 -10.54 -6.96
N ARG A 53 14.98 -10.50 -7.65
CA ARG A 53 14.80 -11.21 -8.92
C ARG A 53 15.58 -10.59 -10.07
N LEU A 54 15.63 -9.28 -10.17
CA LEU A 54 16.45 -8.60 -11.18
C LEU A 54 17.93 -8.91 -10.97
N THR A 55 18.40 -8.91 -9.72
CA THR A 55 19.79 -9.23 -9.39
C THR A 55 20.13 -10.68 -9.76
N ALA A 56 19.28 -11.64 -9.37
CA ALA A 56 19.45 -13.03 -9.75
C ALA A 56 19.42 -13.24 -11.28
N PHE A 57 18.67 -12.41 -12.02
CA PHE A 57 18.67 -12.44 -13.48
C PHE A 57 19.97 -11.90 -14.07
N MET A 58 20.49 -10.78 -13.54
CA MET A 58 21.77 -10.20 -13.95
C MET A 58 22.93 -11.16 -13.68
N ASP A 59 22.91 -11.84 -12.54
CA ASP A 59 23.92 -12.86 -12.17
C ASP A 59 23.77 -14.16 -12.96
N GLY A 60 22.70 -14.30 -13.74
CA GLY A 60 22.42 -15.47 -14.59
C GLY A 60 21.89 -16.69 -13.83
N GLU A 61 21.52 -16.54 -12.55
CA GLU A 61 20.95 -17.60 -11.72
C GLU A 61 19.52 -17.97 -12.15
N ILE A 62 18.77 -17.00 -12.69
CA ILE A 62 17.40 -17.20 -13.16
C ILE A 62 17.21 -16.76 -14.61
N GLN A 63 16.23 -17.38 -15.27
CA GLN A 63 15.78 -16.98 -16.61
C GLN A 63 14.57 -16.04 -16.49
N ALA A 64 14.36 -15.20 -17.51
CA ALA A 64 13.24 -14.28 -17.60
C ALA A 64 11.93 -15.01 -17.93
N VAL A 65 11.44 -15.80 -16.98
CA VAL A 65 10.18 -16.54 -17.07
C VAL A 65 9.19 -15.95 -16.07
N GLY A 66 7.97 -15.69 -16.55
CA GLY A 66 6.90 -15.20 -15.68
C GLY A 66 6.52 -16.27 -14.65
N GLN A 67 6.35 -15.85 -13.40
CA GLN A 67 6.03 -16.77 -12.29
C GLN A 67 5.21 -16.09 -11.22
N GLU A 68 4.34 -16.87 -10.57
CA GLU A 68 3.65 -16.46 -9.36
C GLU A 68 4.53 -16.82 -8.15
N ILE A 69 4.80 -15.82 -7.29
CA ILE A 69 5.68 -15.95 -6.14
C ILE A 69 4.87 -15.68 -4.88
N ILE A 70 4.90 -16.63 -3.95
CA ILE A 70 4.36 -16.42 -2.61
C ILE A 70 5.48 -15.88 -1.73
N TYR A 71 5.39 -14.62 -1.32
CA TYR A 71 6.35 -13.97 -0.43
C TYR A 71 5.62 -13.47 0.81
N LYS A 72 6.12 -13.85 2.00
CA LYS A 72 5.55 -13.46 3.31
C LYS A 72 4.01 -13.59 3.40
N LYS A 73 3.46 -14.71 2.88
CA LYS A 73 2.02 -15.03 2.83
C LYS A 73 1.17 -14.16 1.89
N ARG A 74 1.78 -13.45 0.95
CA ARG A 74 1.09 -12.73 -0.14
C ARG A 74 1.53 -13.27 -1.49
N SER A 75 0.64 -13.26 -2.48
CA SER A 75 0.97 -13.63 -3.86
C SER A 75 1.40 -12.40 -4.65
N PHE A 76 2.45 -12.58 -5.42
CA PHE A 76 3.02 -11.60 -6.35
C PHE A 76 3.15 -12.24 -7.72
N GLU A 77 2.79 -11.53 -8.78
CA GLU A 77 2.97 -12.01 -10.15
C GLU A 77 4.19 -11.30 -10.76
N LEU A 78 5.22 -12.07 -11.12
CA LEU A 78 6.39 -11.57 -11.83
C LEU A 78 6.16 -11.73 -13.34
N VAL A 79 6.29 -10.63 -14.07
CA VAL A 79 6.15 -10.55 -15.53
C VAL A 79 7.40 -9.94 -16.10
N TRP A 80 7.97 -10.56 -17.13
CA TRP A 80 9.10 -10.01 -17.87
C TRP A 80 8.63 -9.42 -19.19
N LYS A 81 9.21 -8.30 -19.58
CA LYS A 81 8.94 -7.63 -20.85
C LYS A 81 10.24 -7.16 -21.49
N ASP A 82 10.31 -7.18 -22.81
CA ASP A 82 11.40 -6.52 -23.51
C ASP A 82 11.24 -5.01 -23.36
N HIS A 83 12.32 -4.33 -22.99
CA HIS A 83 12.29 -2.89 -22.80
C HIS A 83 12.33 -2.22 -24.19
N GLY A 84 11.18 -1.73 -24.65
CA GLY A 84 10.96 -1.29 -26.03
C GLY A 84 11.91 -0.19 -26.54
N ASP A 85 12.47 0.60 -25.64
CA ASP A 85 13.35 1.72 -25.98
C ASP A 85 14.85 1.33 -26.03
N PHE A 86 15.24 0.18 -25.45
CA PHE A 86 16.65 -0.23 -25.37
C PHE A 86 16.83 -1.71 -25.77
N PRO A 87 17.32 -1.99 -26.99
CA PRO A 87 17.55 -3.37 -27.42
C PRO A 87 18.61 -4.04 -26.52
N GLY A 88 18.22 -5.15 -25.89
CA GLY A 88 19.08 -5.92 -24.97
C GLY A 88 18.87 -5.62 -23.48
N MET A 89 17.92 -4.75 -23.11
CA MET A 89 17.45 -4.63 -21.73
C MET A 89 16.11 -5.36 -21.54
N ILE A 90 15.97 -6.02 -20.40
CA ILE A 90 14.72 -6.65 -20.00
C ILE A 90 14.12 -5.91 -18.81
N GLU A 91 12.81 -5.71 -18.83
CA GLU A 91 12.06 -5.11 -17.75
C GLU A 91 11.39 -6.21 -16.93
N GLY A 92 11.70 -6.27 -15.64
CA GLY A 92 10.99 -7.10 -14.68
C GLY A 92 9.89 -6.28 -14.03
N CYS A 93 8.66 -6.78 -14.05
CA CYS A 93 7.49 -6.17 -13.42
C CYS A 93 6.93 -7.10 -12.34
N VAL A 94 6.81 -6.61 -11.12
CA VAL A 94 6.09 -7.30 -10.03
C VAL A 94 4.72 -6.66 -9.88
N ARG A 95 3.67 -7.47 -9.99
CA ARG A 95 2.28 -7.09 -9.75
C ARG A 95 1.81 -7.62 -8.41
N TYR A 96 1.08 -6.79 -7.67
CA TYR A 96 0.50 -7.13 -6.38
C TYR A 96 -0.86 -6.48 -6.20
N GLU A 97 -1.65 -7.04 -5.28
CA GLU A 97 -2.95 -6.51 -4.90
C GLU A 97 -2.82 -5.65 -3.63
N VAL A 98 -3.35 -4.44 -3.69
CA VAL A 98 -3.41 -3.47 -2.59
C VAL A 98 -4.62 -3.78 -1.71
N GLU A 99 -4.66 -3.32 -0.45
CA GLU A 99 -5.80 -3.59 0.44
C GLU A 99 -7.15 -3.05 -0.10
N MET A 100 -7.12 -2.05 -0.97
CA MET A 100 -8.32 -1.52 -1.64
C MET A 100 -8.82 -2.38 -2.81
N GLY A 101 -8.20 -3.53 -3.10
CA GLY A 101 -8.58 -4.44 -4.19
C GLY A 101 -8.05 -4.04 -5.58
N ASN A 102 -7.32 -2.93 -5.65
CA ASN A 102 -6.65 -2.53 -6.89
C ASN A 102 -5.34 -3.31 -7.07
N ARG A 103 -5.04 -3.68 -8.32
CA ARG A 103 -3.74 -4.26 -8.68
C ARG A 103 -2.77 -3.17 -9.07
N GLU A 104 -1.67 -3.06 -8.35
CA GLU A 104 -0.55 -2.20 -8.68
C GLU A 104 0.59 -3.03 -9.29
N SER A 105 1.43 -2.37 -10.09
CA SER A 105 2.62 -2.97 -10.67
C SER A 105 3.80 -2.05 -10.53
N ILE A 106 4.94 -2.61 -10.14
CA ILE A 106 6.23 -1.93 -10.10
C ILE A 106 7.13 -2.62 -11.11
N CYS A 107 7.75 -1.84 -11.98
CA CYS A 107 8.66 -2.34 -13.01
C CYS A 107 10.02 -1.65 -12.90
N ASP A 108 11.07 -2.39 -13.23
CA ASP A 108 12.42 -1.85 -13.37
C ASP A 108 13.20 -2.64 -14.44
N ALA A 109 14.16 -1.98 -15.07
CA ALA A 109 14.92 -2.53 -16.19
C ALA A 109 16.29 -3.02 -15.72
N ALA A 110 16.67 -4.22 -16.16
CA ALA A 110 17.99 -4.78 -15.96
C ALA A 110 18.62 -5.19 -17.29
N LYS A 111 19.94 -5.11 -17.34
CA LYS A 111 20.75 -5.61 -18.45
C LYS A 111 21.55 -6.82 -17.97
N LYS A 112 21.54 -7.87 -18.77
CA LYS A 112 22.37 -9.06 -18.55
C LYS A 112 23.82 -8.81 -18.98
#